data_AF-A0AAE3JS99-F1
#
_entry.id   AF-A0AAE3JS99-F1
#
_cell.length_a   1.000
_cell.length_b   1.000
_cell.length_c   1.000
_cell.angle_alpha   90.00
_cell.angle_beta   90.00
_cell.angle_gamma   90.00
#
_symmetry.space_group_name_H-M   'P 1'
#
loop_
_entity.id
_entity.type
_entity.pdbx_description
1 polymer ?
#
loop_
_entity_poly.entity_id
_entity_poly.type
_entity_poly.pdbx_seq_one_letter_code
_entity_poly.pdbx_strand_id
1 'polypeptide(L)' 'MIELRMFEMGLKRKDLAALLNTSASRISDYLNGKREITLNVAKALHQKLNIDSDIILQ' A
#
# COMPACT_ATOMS: atom_id res chain seq x y z
N MET A 1 -2.55 4.62 -8.12
CA MET A 1 -3.36 5.43 -7.17
C MET A 1 -2.88 5.36 -5.72
N ILE A 2 -2.23 4.28 -5.29
CA ILE A 2 -1.69 4.16 -3.91
C ILE A 2 -0.66 5.26 -3.60
N GLU A 3 0.24 5.61 -4.54
CA GLU A 3 1.21 6.70 -4.33
C GLU A 3 0.54 8.06 -4.10
N LEU A 4 -0.62 8.32 -4.70
CA LEU A 4 -1.37 9.56 -4.49
C LEU A 4 -1.93 9.61 -3.06
N ARG A 5 -2.55 8.53 -2.57
CA ARG A 5 -3.01 8.46 -1.17
C ARG A 5 -1.87 8.54 -0.18
N MET A 6 -0.74 7.91 -0.48
CA MET A 6 0.47 8.05 0.34
C MET A 6 0.93 9.51 0.39
N PHE A 7 0.92 10.22 -0.74
CA PHE A 7 1.30 11.62 -0.81
C PHE A 7 0.32 12.52 -0.02
N GLU A 8 -0.99 12.33 -0.18
CA GLU A 8 -2.02 13.06 0.56
C GLU A 8 -1.93 12.85 2.08
N MET A 9 -1.55 11.65 2.52
CA MET A 9 -1.36 11.31 3.93
C MET A 9 0.06 11.63 4.45
N GLY A 10 0.96 12.15 3.61
CA GLY A 10 2.35 12.44 3.97
C GLY A 10 3.20 11.19 4.29
N LEU A 11 2.76 10.01 3.85
CA LEU A 11 3.41 8.73 4.14
C LEU A 11 4.52 8.42 3.16
N LYS A 12 5.68 8.00 3.68
CA LYS A 12 6.77 7.46 2.85
C LYS A 12 6.65 5.95 2.73
N ARG A 13 7.31 5.37 1.72
CA ARG A 13 7.34 3.91 1.48
C ARG A 13 7.76 3.11 2.71
N LYS A 14 8.68 3.66 3.51
CA LYS A 14 9.13 3.08 4.78
C LYS A 14 8.06 3.08 5.88
N ASP A 15 7.23 4.12 5.92
CA ASP A 15 6.14 4.23 6.90
C ASP A 15 5.01 3.26 6.51
N LEU A 16 4.71 3.17 5.21
CA LEU A 16 3.78 2.18 4.68
C LEU A 16 4.26 0.74 4.93
N ALA A 17 5.55 0.49 4.77
CA ALA A 17 6.16 -0.80 5.06
C ALA A 17 6.01 -1.18 6.54
N ALA A 18 6.27 -0.25 7.45
CA ALA A 18 6.08 -0.45 8.89
C ALA A 18 4.59 -0.68 9.23
N LEU A 19 3.68 0.09 8.65
CA LEU A 19 2.23 -0.05 8.85
C LEU A 19 1.74 -1.42 8.38
N LEU A 20 2.14 -1.86 7.19
CA LEU A 20 1.71 -3.14 6.62
C LEU A 20 2.55 -4.33 7.09
N ASN A 21 3.45 -4.11 8.06
CA ASN A 21 4.37 -5.11 8.60
C ASN A 21 5.11 -5.89 7.50
N THR A 22 5.58 -5.15 6.50
CA THR A 22 6.20 -5.68 5.29
C THR A 22 7.50 -4.93 5.01
N SER A 23 8.29 -5.38 4.02
CA SER A 23 9.52 -4.69 3.65
C SER A 23 9.23 -3.55 2.67
N ALA A 24 10.06 -2.49 2.74
CA ALA A 24 10.00 -1.40 1.76
C ALA A 24 10.21 -1.88 0.32
N SER A 25 10.95 -2.98 0.13
CA SER A 25 11.09 -3.64 -1.17
C SER A 25 9.76 -4.20 -1.67
N ARG A 26 8.98 -4.90 -0.82
CA ARG A 26 7.66 -5.41 -1.19
C ARG A 26 6.70 -4.27 -1.54
N ILE A 27 6.73 -3.18 -0.78
CA ILE A 27 5.97 -1.97 -1.13
C ILE A 27 6.35 -1.47 -2.52
N SER A 28 7.65 -1.32 -2.80
CA SER A 28 8.10 -0.92 -4.12
C SER A 28 7.67 -1.89 -5.22
N ASP A 29 7.67 -3.20 -4.98
CA ASP A 29 7.19 -4.17 -5.96
C ASP A 29 5.70 -4.00 -6.28
N TYR A 30 4.88 -3.72 -5.25
CA TYR A 30 3.45 -3.42 -5.43
C TYR A 30 3.22 -2.11 -6.18
N LEU A 31 3.95 -1.05 -5.80
CA LEU A 31 3.82 0.27 -6.43
C LEU A 31 4.30 0.29 -7.88
N ASN A 32 5.32 -0.50 -8.21
CA ASN A 32 5.85 -0.63 -9.56
C ASN A 32 5.11 -1.69 -10.40
N GLY A 33 4.07 -2.34 -9.86
CA GLY A 33 3.32 -3.39 -10.57
C GLY A 33 4.11 -4.67 -10.84
N LYS A 34 5.28 -4.86 -10.21
CA LYS A 34 6.06 -6.10 -10.32
C LYS A 34 5.40 -7.27 -9.59
N ARG A 35 4.52 -6.97 -8.64
CA ARG A 35 3.80 -7.94 -7.83
C ARG A 35 2.39 -7.47 -7.58
N GLU A 36 1.41 -8.35 -7.74
CA GLU A 36 0.03 -8.06 -7.35
C GLU A 36 -0.11 -7.93 -5.84
N ILE A 37 -0.97 -7.01 -5.43
CA ILE A 37 -1.33 -6.82 -4.03
C ILE A 37 -2.23 -7.97 -3.62
N THR A 38 -1.80 -8.74 -2.62
CA THR A 38 -2.61 -9.85 -2.11
C THR A 38 -3.76 -9.32 -1.26
N LEU A 39 -4.81 -10.12 -1.15
CA LEU A 39 -5.99 -9.84 -0.32
C LEU A 39 -5.64 -9.45 1.13
N ASN A 40 -4.58 -10.02 1.69
CA ASN A 40 -4.12 -9.68 3.04
C ASN A 40 -3.53 -8.26 3.12
N VAL A 41 -2.78 -7.85 2.10
CA VAL A 41 -2.21 -6.50 2.01
C VAL A 41 -3.31 -5.48 1.71
N ALA A 42 -4.26 -5.81 0.83
CA ALA A 42 -5.43 -4.98 0.56
C ALA A 42 -6.27 -4.75 1.82
N LYS A 43 -6.55 -5.81 2.61
CA LYS A 43 -7.23 -5.68 3.91
C LYS A 43 -6.45 -4.82 4.89
N ALA A 44 -5.14 -4.99 4.97
CA ALA A 44 -4.30 -4.19 5.87
C ALA A 44 -4.24 -2.72 5.43
N LEU A 45 -4.18 -2.44 4.13
CA LEU A 45 -4.28 -1.09 3.56
C LEU A 45 -5.62 -0.45 3.91
N HIS A 46 -6.72 -1.18 3.73
CA HIS A 46 -8.05 -0.68 4.06
C HIS A 46 -8.20 -0.40 5.56
N GLN A 47 -7.82 -1.34 6.43
CA GLN A 47 -7.96 -1.17 7.88
C GLN A 47 -7.03 -0.11 8.47
N LYS A 48 -5.79 0.02 7.97
CA LYS A 48 -4.78 0.91 8.57
C LYS A 48 -4.71 2.29 7.93
N LEU A 49 -5.06 2.40 6.66
CA LEU A 49 -4.93 3.64 5.90
C LEU A 49 -6.27 4.17 5.39
N ASN A 50 -7.35 3.44 5.63
CA ASN A 50 -8.68 3.76 5.12
C ASN A 50 -8.67 3.98 3.60
N ILE A 51 -7.81 3.23 2.90
CA ILE A 51 -7.73 3.24 1.45
C ILE A 51 -8.80 2.26 0.97
N ASP A 52 -9.72 2.73 0.14
CA ASP A 52 -10.76 1.87 -0.40
C ASP A 52 -10.14 0.73 -1.21
N SER A 53 -10.65 -0.47 -0.97
CA SER A 53 -10.23 -1.70 -1.65
C SER A 53 -10.32 -1.59 -3.18
N ASP A 54 -11.23 -0.74 -3.65
CA ASP A 54 -11.46 -0.42 -5.06
C ASP A 54 -10.27 0.31 -5.71
N ILE A 55 -9.54 1.11 -4.93
CA ILE A 55 -8.33 1.83 -5.37
C ILE A 55 -7.11 0.88 -5.48
N ILE A 56 -7.19 -0.28 -4.82
CA ILE A 56 -6.09 -1.26 -4.69
C ILE A 56 -6.15 -2.32 -5.79
N LEU A 57 -7.35 -2.60 -6.34
CA LEU A 57 -7.62 -3.69 -7.28
C LEU A 57 -7.78 -3.24 -8.74
N GLN A 58 -7.57 -1.95 -9.05
CA GLN A 58 -7.58 -1.42 -10.43
C GLN A 58 -6.22 -1.49 -11.12
#